data_AF-A0A7M2QXB5-F1
#
_entry.id   AF-A0A7M2QXB5-F1
#
_cell.length_a   1.000
_cell.length_b   1.000
_cell.length_c   1.000
_cell.angle_alpha   90.00
_cell.angle_beta   90.00
_cell.angle_gamma   90.00
#
_symmetry.space_group_name_H-M   'P 1'
#
loop_
_entity.id
_entity.type
_entity.pdbx_description
1 polymer ?
#
loop_
_entity_poly.entity_id
_entity_poly.type
_entity_poly.pdbx_seq_one_letter_code
_entity_poly.pdbx_strand_id
1 'polypeptide(L)' 'MLFILFIFGVVLVVWGIYRMKTDDGLFGKNRKSKNIFNLFLMGEASGLGQFLSGVLCIVIGIIAFFVK' A
#
# COMPACT_ATOMS: atom_id res chain seq x y z
N MET A 1 10.81 11.18 16.85
CA MET A 1 9.56 10.42 16.61
C MET A 1 9.13 10.42 15.14
N LEU A 2 9.18 11.56 14.42
CA LEU A 2 8.81 11.66 13.00
C LEU A 2 9.61 10.76 12.04
N PHE A 3 10.92 10.56 12.29
CA PHE A 3 11.75 9.66 11.48
C PHE A 3 11.24 8.22 11.43
N ILE A 4 10.58 7.74 12.49
CA ILE A 4 9.96 6.42 12.52
C ILE A 4 8.78 6.32 11.55
N LEU A 5 7.99 7.39 11.38
CA LEU A 5 6.89 7.42 10.42
C LEU A 5 7.40 7.32 8.97
N PHE A 6 8.53 7.95 8.67
CA PHE A 6 9.15 7.85 7.35
C PHE A 6 9.68 6.44 7.07
N ILE A 7 10.42 5.84 8.03
CA ILE A 7 10.92 4.47 7.88
C ILE A 7 9.77 3.49 7.73
N PHE A 8 8.75 3.61 8.58
CA PHE A 8 7.57 2.74 8.56
C PHE A 8 6.77 2.91 7.27
N GLY A 9 6.59 4.16 6.82
CA GLY A 9 5.92 4.47 5.55
C GLY A 9 6.62 3.87 4.35
N VAL A 10 7.96 3.98 4.27
CA VAL A 10 8.76 3.37 3.19
C VAL A 10 8.64 1.85 3.22
N VAL A 11 8.74 1.22 4.40
CA VAL A 11 8.58 -0.23 4.56
C VAL A 11 7.20 -0.69 4.08
N LEU A 12 6.13 0.02 4.46
CA LEU A 12 4.77 -0.28 4.02
C LEU A 12 4.57 -0.11 2.51
N VAL A 13 5.17 0.92 1.92
CA VAL A 13 5.13 1.13 0.46
C VAL A 13 5.81 -0.01 -0.27
N VAL A 14 7.05 -0.34 0.11
CA VAL A 14 7.84 -1.40 -0.53
C VAL A 14 7.18 -2.77 -0.36
N TRP A 15 6.69 -3.06 0.85
CA TRP A 15 6.00 -4.31 1.14
C TRP A 15 4.64 -4.41 0.43
N GLY A 16 3.90 -3.30 0.35
CA GLY A 16 2.66 -3.21 -0.42
C GLY A 16 2.88 -3.47 -1.91
N ILE A 17 3.91 -2.88 -2.51
CA ILE A 17 4.31 -3.14 -3.90
C ILE A 17 4.69 -4.61 -4.09
N TYR A 18 5.48 -5.17 -3.17
CA TYR A 18 5.87 -6.58 -3.23
C TYR A 18 4.64 -7.49 -3.23
N ARG A 19 3.71 -7.28 -2.30
CA ARG A 19 2.44 -8.02 -2.19
C ARG A 19 1.58 -7.87 -3.45
N MET A 20 1.40 -6.66 -3.97
CA MET A 20 0.66 -6.44 -5.23
C MET A 20 1.27 -7.20 -6.43
N LYS A 21 2.59 -7.38 -6.43
CA LYS A 21 3.32 -8.09 -7.48
C LYS A 21 3.26 -9.61 -7.31
N THR A 22 3.28 -10.10 -6.07
CA THR A 22 3.21 -11.53 -5.75
C THR A 22 1.78 -12.07 -5.79
N ASP A 23 0.80 -11.27 -5.37
CA ASP A 23 -0.61 -11.67 -5.29
C ASP A 23 -1.36 -11.44 -6.63
N ASP A 24 -0.67 -11.16 -7.75
CA ASP A 24 -1.25 -10.89 -9.08
C ASP A 24 -2.34 -9.79 -9.13
N GLY A 25 -2.58 -9.06 -8.03
CA GLY A 25 -3.71 -8.13 -7.87
C GLY A 25 -3.68 -6.91 -8.80
N LEU A 26 -2.52 -6.54 -9.34
CA LEU A 26 -2.36 -5.41 -10.27
C LEU A 26 -1.89 -5.82 -11.67
N PHE A 27 -1.13 -6.90 -11.79
CA PHE A 27 -0.48 -7.35 -13.04
C PHE A 27 -0.88 -8.78 -13.46
N GLY A 28 -1.87 -9.37 -12.81
CA GLY A 28 -2.42 -10.68 -13.14
C GLY A 28 -3.00 -10.69 -14.56
N LYS A 29 -2.46 -11.59 -15.38
CA LYS A 29 -2.81 -11.83 -16.78
C LYS A 29 -4.21 -12.44 -16.90
N ASN A 30 -5.28 -11.71 -16.53
CA ASN A 30 -6.70 -11.93 -16.90
C ASN A 30 -7.65 -10.97 -16.14
N ARG A 31 -7.65 -9.68 -16.48
CA ARG A 31 -8.56 -8.65 -15.92
C ARG A 31 -10.05 -8.82 -16.25
N LYS A 32 -10.44 -9.77 -17.12
CA LYS A 32 -11.83 -9.86 -17.65
C LYS A 32 -12.87 -10.41 -16.66
N SER A 33 -12.46 -11.00 -15.53
CA SER A 33 -13.40 -11.68 -14.61
C SER A 33 -12.93 -11.67 -13.16
N LYS A 34 -12.44 -10.55 -12.63
CA LYS A 34 -12.28 -10.38 -11.17
C LYS A 34 -13.06 -9.16 -10.72
N ASN A 35 -14.13 -9.41 -9.96
CA ASN A 35 -14.96 -8.36 -9.39
C ASN A 35 -14.22 -7.67 -8.23
N ILE A 36 -14.57 -6.43 -7.89
CA ILE A 36 -13.91 -5.66 -6.81
C ILE A 36 -14.00 -6.40 -5.45
N PHE A 37 -15.08 -7.15 -5.24
CA PHE A 37 -15.25 -8.06 -4.10
C PHE A 37 -14.20 -9.17 -4.05
N ASN A 38 -13.81 -9.72 -5.20
CA ASN A 38 -12.81 -10.77 -5.28
C ASN A 38 -11.42 -10.23 -4.93
N LEU A 39 -11.13 -8.97 -5.29
CA LEU A 39 -9.90 -8.26 -4.90
C LEU A 39 -9.81 -8.12 -3.38
N PHE A 40 -10.92 -7.79 -2.72
CA PHE A 40 -10.99 -7.63 -1.27
C PHE A 40 -10.92 -8.98 -0.53
N LEU A 41 -11.63 -9.99 -1.02
CA LEU A 41 -11.73 -11.33 -0.39
C LEU A 41 -10.50 -12.21 -0.61
N MET A 42 -9.84 -12.13 -1.77
CA MET A 42 -8.63 -12.93 -2.06
C MET A 42 -7.36 -12.37 -1.42
N GLY A 43 -7.45 -11.27 -0.66
CA GLY A 43 -6.29 -10.65 -0.03
C GLY A 43 -5.40 -9.87 -0.99
N GLU A 44 -5.74 -9.80 -2.28
CA GLU A 44 -5.08 -8.97 -3.30
C GLU A 44 -5.15 -7.47 -2.93
N ALA A 45 -6.25 -7.05 -2.29
CA ALA A 45 -6.43 -5.71 -1.75
C ALA A 45 -5.53 -5.39 -0.54
N SER A 46 -4.94 -6.40 0.11
CA SER A 46 -4.05 -6.20 1.26
C SER A 46 -2.77 -5.48 0.85
N GLY A 47 -2.17 -5.82 -0.30
CA GLY A 47 -1.02 -5.10 -0.85
C GLY A 47 -1.37 -3.65 -1.22
N LEU A 48 -2.57 -3.44 -1.80
CA LEU A 48 -3.13 -2.12 -2.11
C LEU A 48 -3.31 -1.23 -0.87
N GLY A 49 -3.91 -1.78 0.19
CA GLY A 49 -4.08 -1.08 1.45
C GLY A 49 -2.74 -0.71 2.10
N GLN A 50 -1.76 -1.61 2.08
CA GLN A 50 -0.43 -1.37 2.64
C GLN A 50 0.33 -0.29 1.88
N PHE A 51 0.27 -0.30 0.54
CA PHE A 51 0.88 0.74 -0.27
C PHE A 51 0.24 2.12 -0.02
N LEU A 52 -1.09 2.22 -0.09
CA LEU A 52 -1.81 3.48 0.12
C LEU A 52 -1.61 4.00 1.54
N SER A 53 -1.62 3.12 2.53
CA SER A 53 -1.36 3.48 3.94
C SER A 53 0.08 3.97 4.12
N GLY A 54 1.07 3.31 3.49
CA GLY A 54 2.47 3.74 3.53
C GLY A 54 2.67 5.12 2.91
N VAL A 55 2.07 5.38 1.74
CA VAL A 55 2.10 6.71 1.10
C VAL A 55 1.46 7.76 2.01
N LEU A 56 0.28 7.47 2.57
CA LEU A 56 -0.41 8.38 3.47
C LEU A 56 0.42 8.68 4.74
N CYS A 57 1.09 7.67 5.29
CA CYS A 57 1.96 7.81 6.45
C CYS A 57 3.14 8.76 6.17
N ILE A 58 3.74 8.67 4.98
CA ILE A 58 4.79 9.60 4.53
C ILE A 58 4.24 11.03 4.41
N VAL A 59 3.07 11.21 3.78
CA VAL A 59 2.42 12.52 3.63
C VAL A 59 2.12 13.16 4.98
N ILE A 60 1.55 12.41 5.92
CA ILE A 60 1.29 12.90 7.29
C ILE A 60 2.60 13.23 8.01
N GLY A 61 3.64 12.42 7.84
CA GLY A 61 4.97 12.70 8.38
C GLY A 61 5.56 14.02 7.86
N ILE A 62 5.35 14.34 6.58
CA ILE A 62 5.76 15.62 5.98
C ILE A 62 4.95 16.76 6.57
N ILE A 63 3.62 16.66 6.59
CA ILE A 63 2.75 17.71 7.13
C ILE A 63 3.09 17.99 8.60
N ALA A 64 3.24 16.95 9.42
CA ALA A 64 3.60 17.08 10.82
C ALA A 64 5.01 17.67 11.04
N PHE A 65 5.92 17.53 10.07
CA PHE A 65 7.23 18.19 10.12
C PHE A 65 7.13 19.71 9.92
N PHE A 66 6.20 20.16 9.06
CA PHE A 66 5.99 21.59 8.79
C PHE A 66 5.05 22.29 9.77
N VAL A 67 4.08 21.55 10.34
CA VAL A 67 3.05 22.12 11.23
C VAL A 67 3.59 22.43 12.63
N LYS A 68 4.70 21.80 13.04
CA LYS A 68 5.36 21.90 14.36
C LYS A 68 4.42 22.11 15.56
#